data_AF-A0A8J7NBT5-F1
#
_entry.id   AF-A0A8J7NBT5-F1
#
_cell.length_a   1.000
_cell.length_b   1.000
_cell.length_c   1.000
_cell.angle_alpha   90.00
_cell.angle_beta   90.00
_cell.angle_gamma   90.00
#
_symmetry.space_group_name_H-M   'P 1'
#
loop_
_entity.id
_entity.type
_entity.pdbx_description
1 polymer ?
#
loop_
_entity_poly.entity_id
_entity_poly.type
_entity_poly.pdbx_seq_one_letter_code
_entity_poly.pdbx_strand_id
1 'polypeptide(L)'
;AVEIAGKDAGRWYDHEAGTGGAGPELIRHHFGMDEKAAWDWARHWLGETAMPASWTTKPASAPASGSAQPVDLSEAGRATKVAEIVRQTEVPNGTPAHAYLLGRGISIQPPDCIRFRQNAFGRFGAMVALATDAAGEVLAIQQVYLTAEGKKAPLDLVKRTNKAVDGWAERSAVRLPGCEPLVLCEGVETALSVWQATGQEVWACLGISNIARAPVPEKATVIIARDGDAPGSKAEGMIARAATALALRGLTVLIATPPEGEDFNDVLLGEGEQAIRNRIAGADPFRPDQAEAGRKRLYIGSDVEMAKRVREDLTERHGRIVHAEGEFWRYAGSHWEAIPAHELRLPVHTYDGASFETPAGEPSNVKLTQTRVNSVLNECAALCAEPGFFDALPAGINCTSGFLRFDATGTPHLEPHHRNHRCRHTLPGRWAPGTSGIPPEGSMLRRLLTGSFKGDPDAQAKCDLLAEVCGSAALGYATRLVQPRAVVLHGKTAENGKSQILDLARGLLPASAICCVPAAKMGDERHVTGLVGKLLNASDELSPEAIASNIFKSVVTGEPIEGRDVYKSRVEFRSVAQNLFAANQLPSFKGGVDRGVQRRLLLIPFTRTIPLEERIEDIG
;
A
#
# COMPACT_ATOMS: atom_id res chain seq x y z
N ALA A 1 -10.45 26.30 20.14
CA ALA A 1 -11.01 27.31 19.21
C ALA A 1 -12.53 27.16 19.15
N VAL A 2 -13.28 28.26 19.04
CA VAL A 2 -14.75 28.23 18.86
C VAL A 2 -15.08 28.89 17.52
N GLU A 3 -15.83 28.19 16.68
CA GLU A 3 -16.28 28.72 15.39
C GLU A 3 -17.52 29.58 15.58
N ILE A 4 -17.48 30.83 15.12
CA ILE A 4 -18.53 31.82 15.33
C ILE A 4 -19.33 32.16 14.07
N ALA A 5 -18.97 31.59 12.92
CA ALA A 5 -19.67 31.78 11.64
C ALA A 5 -19.42 30.60 10.68
N GLY A 6 -20.34 30.37 9.74
CA GLY A 6 -20.26 29.26 8.78
C GLY A 6 -21.10 28.04 9.18
N LYS A 7 -21.00 26.95 8.41
CA LYS A 7 -21.80 25.72 8.59
C LYS A 7 -21.55 25.01 9.93
N ASP A 8 -20.42 25.30 10.56
CA ASP A 8 -19.98 24.72 11.84
C ASP A 8 -20.01 25.76 12.98
N ALA A 9 -20.69 26.90 12.78
CA ALA A 9 -20.86 27.93 13.80
C ALA A 9 -21.50 27.39 15.09
N GLY A 10 -20.93 27.76 16.24
CA GLY A 10 -21.31 27.27 17.56
C GLY A 10 -20.59 26.00 18.00
N ARG A 11 -19.69 25.45 17.16
CA ARG A 11 -18.83 24.32 17.52
C ARG A 11 -17.49 24.78 18.06
N TRP A 12 -16.92 23.97 18.95
CA TRP A 12 -15.63 24.21 19.56
C TRP A 12 -14.74 22.97 19.44
N TYR A 13 -13.44 23.19 19.53
CA TYR A 13 -12.45 22.12 19.52
C TYR A 13 -11.24 22.52 20.37
N ASP A 14 -10.80 21.62 21.25
CA ASP A 14 -9.54 21.69 21.98
C ASP A 14 -8.50 20.82 21.27
N HIS A 15 -7.44 21.46 20.77
CA HIS A 15 -6.39 20.79 20.00
C HIS A 15 -5.39 20.03 20.87
N GLU A 16 -5.31 20.34 22.16
CA GLU A 16 -4.42 19.67 23.12
C GLU A 16 -5.08 18.40 23.67
N ALA A 17 -6.37 18.47 23.99
CA ALA A 17 -7.15 17.31 24.45
C ALA A 17 -7.72 16.45 23.30
N GLY A 18 -7.73 16.96 22.06
CA GLY A 18 -8.27 16.26 20.89
C GLY A 18 -9.79 16.07 20.94
N THR A 19 -10.50 16.93 21.66
CA THR A 19 -11.95 16.84 21.86
C THR A 19 -12.65 18.11 21.39
N GLY A 20 -13.85 17.98 20.82
CA GLY A 20 -14.68 19.11 20.43
C GLY A 20 -16.15 18.74 20.36
N GLY A 21 -17.00 19.74 20.16
CA GLY A 21 -18.44 19.56 20.21
C GLY A 21 -19.22 20.85 19.99
N ALA A 22 -20.51 20.86 20.31
CA ALA A 22 -21.38 22.02 20.39
C ALA A 22 -21.33 22.66 21.79
N GLY A 23 -22.06 23.76 21.98
CA GLY A 23 -22.09 24.54 23.23
C GLY A 23 -22.29 23.71 24.52
N PRO A 24 -23.28 22.81 24.62
CA PRO A 24 -23.47 21.98 25.82
C PRO A 24 -22.26 21.06 26.12
N GLU A 25 -21.59 20.56 25.08
CA GLU A 25 -20.39 19.73 25.22
C GLU A 25 -19.18 20.56 25.67
N LEU A 26 -19.12 21.84 25.32
CA LEU A 26 -18.12 22.79 25.84
C LEU A 26 -18.31 22.99 27.34
N ILE A 27 -19.55 23.18 27.79
CA ILE A 27 -19.90 23.39 29.20
C ILE A 27 -19.53 22.13 30.00
N ARG A 28 -19.86 20.94 29.49
CA ARG A 28 -19.44 19.66 30.10
C ARG A 28 -17.93 19.55 30.20
N HIS A 29 -17.21 19.87 29.13
CA HIS A 29 -15.75 19.76 29.09
C HIS A 29 -15.07 20.76 30.03
N HIS A 30 -15.54 22.01 30.04
CA HIS A 30 -14.94 23.07 30.85
C HIS A 30 -15.21 22.93 32.35
N PHE A 31 -16.42 22.49 32.72
CA PHE A 31 -16.82 22.36 34.12
C PHE A 31 -16.79 20.93 34.66
N GLY A 32 -16.43 19.93 33.84
CA GLY A 32 -16.32 18.53 34.24
C GLY A 32 -17.64 17.90 34.73
N MET A 33 -18.77 18.30 34.13
CA MET A 33 -20.11 17.92 34.60
C MET A 33 -20.86 17.00 33.62
N ASP A 34 -21.89 16.31 34.12
CA ASP A 34 -22.73 15.44 33.30
C ASP A 34 -23.64 16.24 32.36
N GLU A 35 -24.28 15.53 31.43
CA GLU A 35 -25.08 16.14 30.37
C GLU A 35 -26.28 16.92 30.90
N LYS A 36 -26.95 16.40 31.92
CA LYS A 36 -28.14 17.03 32.49
C LYS A 36 -27.75 18.32 33.21
N ALA A 37 -26.68 18.28 34.00
CA ALA A 37 -26.15 19.45 34.69
C ALA A 37 -25.69 20.54 33.71
N ALA A 38 -25.07 20.17 32.59
CA ALA A 38 -24.64 21.14 31.57
C ALA A 38 -25.81 21.83 30.87
N TRP A 39 -26.89 21.10 30.59
CA TRP A 39 -28.11 21.68 30.03
C TRP A 39 -28.83 22.60 31.02
N ASP A 40 -28.89 22.22 32.30
CA ASP A 40 -29.49 23.05 33.34
C ASP A 40 -28.66 24.32 33.60
N TRP A 41 -27.33 24.22 33.54
CA TRP A 41 -26.42 25.38 33.57
C TRP A 41 -26.64 26.30 32.38
N ALA A 42 -26.72 25.76 31.16
CA ALA A 42 -26.95 26.53 29.94
C ALA A 42 -28.29 27.28 29.98
N ARG A 43 -29.35 26.62 30.46
CA ARG A 43 -30.69 27.22 30.62
C ARG A 43 -30.69 28.37 31.63
N HIS A 44 -30.01 28.19 32.76
CA HIS A 44 -29.88 29.23 33.77
C HIS A 44 -29.12 30.44 33.22
N TRP A 45 -28.04 30.20 32.47
CA TRP A 45 -27.26 31.25 31.82
C TRP A 45 -28.04 32.00 30.74
N LEU A 46 -28.92 31.31 29.99
CA LEU A 46 -29.79 31.90 28.96
C LEU A 46 -31.07 32.56 29.50
N GLY A 47 -31.37 32.40 30.81
CA GLY A 47 -32.51 33.07 31.46
C GLY A 47 -33.89 32.43 31.22
N GLU A 48 -33.96 31.18 30.76
CA GLU A 48 -35.22 30.50 30.44
C GLU A 48 -35.75 29.65 31.63
N THR A 49 -36.99 29.89 32.06
CA THR A 49 -37.58 29.27 33.26
C THR A 49 -38.68 28.20 33.00
N ALA A 50 -39.07 27.91 31.75
CA ALA A 50 -39.99 26.79 31.43
C ALA A 50 -39.94 26.36 29.95
N MET A 51 -40.19 25.07 29.67
CA MET A 51 -40.19 24.50 28.31
C MET A 51 -41.44 24.89 27.48
N PRO A 52 -41.32 25.35 26.22
CA PRO A 52 -42.47 25.49 25.30
C PRO A 52 -42.90 24.14 24.71
N ALA A 53 -44.22 23.92 24.63
CA ALA A 53 -44.86 22.65 24.26
C ALA A 53 -44.83 22.29 22.75
N SER A 54 -44.14 23.04 21.88
CA SER A 54 -44.16 22.82 20.42
C SER A 54 -42.84 22.31 19.82
N TRP A 55 -41.93 21.79 20.64
CA TRP A 55 -40.73 21.06 20.19
C TRP A 55 -40.81 19.54 20.40
N THR A 56 -42.02 18.98 20.41
CA THR A 56 -42.22 17.53 20.33
C THR A 56 -41.99 17.05 18.89
N THR A 57 -40.74 17.06 18.45
CA THR A 57 -40.30 16.18 17.38
C THR A 57 -40.20 14.77 17.95
N LYS A 58 -40.76 13.80 17.22
CA LYS A 58 -40.62 12.35 17.46
C LYS A 58 -39.20 12.02 17.95
N PRO A 59 -39.03 11.10 18.91
CA PRO A 59 -37.69 10.64 19.27
C PRO A 59 -37.04 10.07 18.01
N ALA A 60 -36.08 10.79 17.44
CA ALA A 60 -35.04 10.16 16.68
C ALA A 60 -34.38 9.18 17.67
N SER A 61 -34.34 7.91 17.27
CA SER A 61 -33.67 6.83 17.97
C SER A 61 -32.42 7.34 18.69
N ALA A 62 -32.29 6.98 19.97
CA ALA A 62 -31.12 7.26 20.80
C ALA A 62 -29.83 7.22 19.97
N PRO A 63 -28.89 8.15 20.16
CA PRO A 63 -27.57 8.01 19.56
C PRO A 63 -27.09 6.62 19.93
N ALA A 64 -26.89 5.79 18.90
CA ALA A 64 -26.18 4.55 19.05
C ALA A 64 -24.93 4.89 19.86
N SER A 65 -24.73 4.16 20.96
CA SER A 65 -23.44 4.06 21.66
C SER A 65 -22.34 4.28 20.63
N GLY A 66 -21.55 5.34 20.83
CA GLY A 66 -20.68 5.88 19.80
C GLY A 66 -20.03 4.79 18.98
N SER A 67 -20.00 5.00 17.66
CA SER A 67 -19.02 4.31 16.82
C SER A 67 -17.65 4.68 17.37
N ALA A 68 -17.18 3.91 18.35
CA ALA A 68 -15.78 3.74 18.59
C ALA A 68 -15.22 3.39 17.23
N GLN A 69 -14.38 4.27 16.68
CA GLN A 69 -13.48 3.81 15.64
C GLN A 69 -12.88 2.51 16.17
N PRO A 70 -12.87 1.42 15.39
CA PRO A 70 -12.34 0.16 15.89
C PRO A 70 -10.90 0.43 16.26
N VAL A 71 -10.62 0.46 17.58
CA VAL A 71 -9.26 0.35 18.08
C VAL A 71 -8.79 -0.98 17.52
N ASP A 72 -7.88 -0.93 16.55
CA ASP A 72 -7.33 -2.15 15.98
C ASP A 72 -6.60 -2.86 17.12
N LEU A 73 -7.23 -3.92 17.61
CA LEU A 73 -6.68 -4.68 18.72
C LEU A 73 -5.35 -5.26 18.26
N SER A 74 -4.33 -5.14 19.09
CA SER A 74 -3.09 -5.91 18.89
C SER A 74 -3.43 -7.39 18.72
N GLU A 75 -2.55 -8.15 18.08
CA GLU A 75 -2.76 -9.59 17.87
C GLU A 75 -3.06 -10.33 19.19
N ALA A 76 -2.36 -9.99 20.28
CA ALA A 76 -2.63 -10.52 21.61
C ALA A 76 -4.05 -10.16 22.12
N GLY A 77 -4.53 -8.93 21.84
CA GLY A 77 -5.90 -8.51 22.19
C GLY A 77 -6.96 -9.26 21.37
N ARG A 78 -6.71 -9.49 20.08
CA ARG A 78 -7.59 -10.28 19.21
C ARG A 78 -7.66 -11.75 19.66
N ALA A 79 -6.51 -12.35 19.95
CA ALA A 79 -6.42 -13.73 20.44
C ALA A 79 -7.15 -13.89 21.79
N THR A 80 -6.95 -12.96 22.72
CA THR A 80 -7.66 -12.95 24.02
C THR A 80 -9.17 -12.89 23.81
N LYS A 81 -9.64 -12.04 22.89
CA LYS A 81 -11.06 -11.92 22.55
C LYS A 81 -11.65 -13.20 21.96
N VAL A 82 -10.94 -13.84 21.04
CA VAL A 82 -11.38 -15.13 20.47
C VAL A 82 -11.44 -16.20 21.56
N ALA A 83 -10.40 -16.32 22.40
CA ALA A 83 -10.37 -17.27 23.50
C ALA A 83 -11.52 -17.04 24.50
N GLU A 84 -11.85 -15.79 24.80
CA GLU A 84 -12.98 -15.46 25.67
C GLU A 84 -14.33 -15.86 25.06
N ILE A 85 -14.52 -15.61 23.76
CA ILE A 85 -15.74 -16.04 23.07
C ILE A 85 -15.86 -17.56 23.11
N VAL A 86 -14.77 -18.29 22.88
CA VAL A 86 -14.74 -19.77 22.92
C VAL A 86 -15.08 -20.27 24.33
N ARG A 87 -14.53 -19.67 25.40
CA ARG A 87 -14.84 -20.03 26.80
C ARG A 87 -16.33 -19.85 27.15
N GLN A 88 -17.00 -18.92 26.52
CA GLN A 88 -18.42 -18.63 26.74
C GLN A 88 -19.36 -19.52 25.90
N THR A 89 -18.82 -20.52 25.21
CA THR A 89 -19.62 -21.40 24.36
C THR A 89 -19.93 -22.74 25.03
N GLU A 90 -21.11 -23.27 24.74
CA GLU A 90 -21.60 -24.58 25.17
C GLU A 90 -21.89 -25.48 23.96
N VAL A 91 -22.18 -26.75 24.22
CA VAL A 91 -22.59 -27.69 23.16
C VAL A 91 -23.90 -27.19 22.51
N PRO A 92 -24.07 -27.34 21.19
CA PRO A 92 -25.23 -26.77 20.51
C PRO A 92 -26.54 -27.50 20.86
N ASN A 93 -26.50 -28.75 21.35
CA ASN A 93 -27.68 -29.55 21.66
C ASN A 93 -28.62 -28.89 22.68
N GLY A 94 -29.90 -28.84 22.33
CA GLY A 94 -30.94 -28.22 23.18
C GLY A 94 -30.90 -26.68 23.19
N THR A 95 -30.01 -26.06 22.43
CA THR A 95 -29.89 -24.61 22.30
C THR A 95 -30.57 -24.09 21.02
N PRO A 96 -30.76 -22.77 20.89
CA PRO A 96 -31.22 -22.17 19.63
C PRO A 96 -30.38 -22.52 18.40
N ALA A 97 -29.08 -22.82 18.54
CA ALA A 97 -28.27 -23.29 17.41
C ALA A 97 -28.73 -24.65 16.90
N HIS A 98 -29.13 -25.57 17.77
CA HIS A 98 -29.68 -26.86 17.35
C HIS A 98 -31.04 -26.69 16.66
N ALA A 99 -31.93 -25.86 17.21
CA ALA A 99 -33.20 -25.54 16.55
C ALA A 99 -32.99 -24.88 15.17
N TYR A 100 -32.00 -24.00 15.06
CA TYR A 100 -31.61 -23.37 13.80
C TYR A 100 -31.13 -24.38 12.76
N LEU A 101 -30.22 -25.28 13.12
CA LEU A 101 -29.70 -26.30 12.20
C LEU A 101 -30.81 -27.26 11.74
N LEU A 102 -31.69 -27.70 12.65
CA LEU A 102 -32.87 -28.48 12.31
C LEU A 102 -33.79 -27.74 11.32
N GLY A 103 -34.00 -26.44 11.53
CA GLY A 103 -34.75 -25.58 10.61
C GLY A 103 -34.09 -25.40 9.23
N ARG A 104 -32.79 -25.69 9.10
CA ARG A 104 -32.04 -25.72 7.84
C ARG A 104 -31.92 -27.14 7.27
N GLY A 105 -32.67 -28.12 7.79
CA GLY A 105 -32.63 -29.52 7.33
C GLY A 105 -31.40 -30.30 7.81
N ILE A 106 -30.55 -29.70 8.64
CA ILE A 106 -29.34 -30.30 9.19
C ILE A 106 -29.73 -30.99 10.51
N SER A 107 -29.93 -32.30 10.44
CA SER A 107 -30.36 -33.18 11.53
C SER A 107 -29.23 -34.01 12.13
N ILE A 108 -28.07 -34.07 11.47
CA ILE A 108 -26.89 -34.71 12.04
C ILE A 108 -26.43 -33.95 13.29
N GLN A 109 -25.96 -34.71 14.28
CA GLN A 109 -25.34 -34.14 15.48
C GLN A 109 -24.14 -33.27 15.05
N PRO A 110 -24.13 -31.96 15.37
CA PRO A 110 -23.02 -31.11 14.98
C PRO A 110 -21.72 -31.53 15.68
N PRO A 111 -20.57 -31.50 15.00
CA PRO A 111 -19.28 -31.82 15.63
C PRO A 111 -18.83 -30.72 16.60
N ASP A 112 -17.81 -31.02 17.42
CA ASP A 112 -17.33 -30.14 18.51
C ASP A 112 -16.87 -28.74 18.06
N CYS A 113 -16.54 -28.57 16.78
CA CYS A 113 -16.20 -27.28 16.18
C CYS A 113 -17.42 -26.37 15.96
N ILE A 114 -18.65 -26.86 16.16
CA ILE A 114 -19.88 -26.08 16.15
C ILE A 114 -20.40 -25.98 17.59
N ARG A 115 -20.51 -24.75 18.09
CA ARG A 115 -20.87 -24.45 19.48
C ARG A 115 -21.96 -23.39 19.54
N PHE A 116 -22.50 -23.12 20.73
CA PHE A 116 -23.47 -22.05 20.96
C PHE A 116 -22.99 -21.10 22.04
N ARG A 117 -23.17 -19.80 21.83
CA ARG A 117 -22.88 -18.75 22.83
C ARG A 117 -24.16 -18.00 23.19
N GLN A 118 -24.52 -18.01 24.46
CA GLN A 118 -25.66 -17.24 24.98
C GLN A 118 -25.35 -15.74 24.99
N ASN A 119 -26.37 -14.90 24.77
CA ASN A 119 -26.29 -13.44 24.84
C ASN A 119 -25.09 -12.83 24.09
N ALA A 120 -24.76 -13.40 22.92
CA ALA A 120 -23.63 -12.99 22.09
C ALA A 120 -23.75 -11.56 21.54
N PHE A 121 -24.99 -11.09 21.32
CA PHE A 121 -25.30 -9.71 20.95
C PHE A 121 -26.62 -9.26 21.58
N GLY A 122 -26.53 -8.47 22.66
CA GLY A 122 -27.71 -8.09 23.45
C GLY A 122 -28.42 -9.35 23.98
N ARG A 123 -29.68 -9.55 23.60
CA ARG A 123 -30.48 -10.74 23.95
C ARG A 123 -30.29 -11.94 23.01
N PHE A 124 -29.58 -11.77 21.90
CA PHE A 124 -29.45 -12.81 20.88
C PHE A 124 -28.27 -13.73 21.19
N GLY A 125 -28.48 -15.04 21.06
CA GLY A 125 -27.40 -16.03 21.09
C GLY A 125 -26.64 -16.07 19.76
N ALA A 126 -25.60 -16.90 19.67
CA ALA A 126 -24.92 -17.16 18.41
C ALA A 126 -24.51 -18.63 18.25
N MET A 127 -24.73 -19.19 17.07
CA MET A 127 -23.98 -20.37 16.64
C MET A 127 -22.55 -19.95 16.34
N VAL A 128 -21.57 -20.65 16.89
CA VAL A 128 -20.14 -20.34 16.78
C VAL A 128 -19.43 -21.49 16.11
N ALA A 129 -18.85 -21.26 14.94
CA ALA A 129 -18.02 -22.21 14.23
C ALA A 129 -16.53 -21.92 14.47
N LEU A 130 -15.78 -22.92 14.91
CA LEU A 130 -14.37 -22.82 15.30
C LEU A 130 -13.47 -23.22 14.13
N ALA A 131 -12.65 -22.28 13.64
CA ALA A 131 -11.62 -22.58 12.66
C ALA A 131 -10.31 -22.94 13.37
N THR A 132 -9.89 -24.20 13.23
CA THR A 132 -8.72 -24.74 13.91
C THR A 132 -7.59 -25.10 12.95
N ASP A 133 -6.37 -24.96 13.42
CA ASP A 133 -5.20 -25.49 12.74
C ASP A 133 -5.03 -27.01 12.94
N ALA A 134 -3.94 -27.59 12.42
CA ALA A 134 -3.68 -29.02 12.54
C ALA A 134 -3.40 -29.49 13.99
N ALA A 135 -3.03 -28.57 14.89
CA ALA A 135 -2.83 -28.86 16.31
C ALA A 135 -4.13 -28.72 17.13
N GLY A 136 -5.21 -28.22 16.52
CA GLY A 136 -6.49 -27.97 17.18
C GLY A 136 -6.63 -26.56 17.77
N GLU A 137 -5.66 -25.67 17.55
CA GLU A 137 -5.70 -24.30 18.06
C GLU A 137 -6.69 -23.45 17.27
N VAL A 138 -7.55 -22.71 17.98
CA VAL A 138 -8.58 -21.86 17.36
C VAL A 138 -7.98 -20.53 16.90
N LEU A 139 -7.83 -20.37 15.59
CA LEU A 139 -7.23 -19.15 15.00
C LEU A 139 -8.27 -18.15 14.50
N ALA A 140 -9.51 -18.60 14.27
CA ALA A 140 -10.66 -17.74 14.00
C ALA A 140 -11.97 -18.42 14.39
N ILE A 141 -13.02 -17.62 14.53
CA ILE A 141 -14.38 -18.08 14.75
C ILE A 141 -15.36 -17.33 13.84
N GLN A 142 -16.45 -17.97 13.47
CA GLN A 142 -17.60 -17.31 12.84
C GLN A 142 -18.84 -17.43 13.73
N GLN A 143 -19.44 -16.29 14.05
CA GLN A 143 -20.67 -16.19 14.84
C GLN A 143 -21.85 -15.87 13.91
N VAL A 144 -22.90 -16.68 13.95
CA VAL A 144 -24.20 -16.41 13.33
C VAL A 144 -25.19 -16.13 14.46
N TYR A 145 -25.69 -14.90 14.56
CA TYR A 145 -26.58 -14.50 15.64
C TYR A 145 -27.99 -15.05 15.43
N LEU A 146 -28.58 -15.58 16.50
CA LEU A 146 -29.84 -16.30 16.50
C LEU A 146 -30.83 -15.75 17.54
N THR A 147 -32.11 -15.82 17.22
CA THR A 147 -33.21 -15.64 18.18
C THR A 147 -33.33 -16.86 19.11
N ALA A 148 -34.11 -16.74 20.19
CA ALA A 148 -34.35 -17.86 21.10
C ALA A 148 -35.06 -19.05 20.43
N GLU A 149 -35.82 -18.79 19.36
CA GLU A 149 -36.53 -19.79 18.56
C GLU A 149 -35.65 -20.43 17.47
N GLY A 150 -34.36 -20.08 17.40
CA GLY A 150 -33.44 -20.65 16.41
C GLY A 150 -33.64 -20.08 15.00
N LYS A 151 -33.96 -18.80 14.87
CA LYS A 151 -33.97 -18.08 13.58
C LYS A 151 -32.80 -17.10 13.50
N LYS A 152 -32.37 -16.74 12.28
CA LYS A 152 -31.39 -15.64 12.08
C LYS A 152 -31.90 -14.38 12.79
N ALA A 153 -31.06 -13.79 13.64
CA ALA A 153 -31.43 -12.59 14.38
C ALA A 153 -31.67 -11.41 13.42
N PRO A 154 -32.68 -10.56 13.67
CA PRO A 154 -32.99 -9.39 12.85
C PRO A 154 -32.00 -8.25 13.13
N LEU A 155 -30.76 -8.43 12.69
CA LEU A 155 -29.63 -7.51 12.86
C LEU A 155 -29.05 -7.15 11.50
N ASP A 156 -28.60 -5.91 11.33
CA ASP A 156 -27.90 -5.47 10.11
C ASP A 156 -26.64 -6.31 9.82
N LEU A 157 -25.95 -6.76 10.88
CA LEU A 157 -24.83 -7.70 10.80
C LEU A 157 -25.17 -9.01 11.52
N VAL A 158 -25.85 -9.91 10.81
CA VAL A 158 -26.27 -11.22 11.35
C VAL A 158 -25.13 -12.23 11.48
N LYS A 159 -24.04 -12.06 10.72
CA LYS A 159 -22.88 -12.97 10.68
C LYS A 159 -21.59 -12.19 10.85
N ARG A 160 -20.70 -12.65 11.73
CA ARG A 160 -19.42 -11.99 12.02
C ARG A 160 -18.28 -13.00 12.18
N THR A 161 -17.17 -12.76 11.47
CA THR A 161 -15.93 -13.51 11.68
C THR A 161 -15.00 -12.73 12.61
N ASN A 162 -14.43 -13.40 13.61
CA ASN A 162 -13.40 -12.87 14.51
C ASN A 162 -12.12 -13.67 14.32
N LYS A 163 -11.03 -13.01 13.93
CA LYS A 163 -9.70 -13.62 13.81
C LYS A 163 -8.88 -13.39 15.07
N ALA A 164 -8.13 -14.39 15.52
CA ALA A 164 -7.15 -14.26 16.60
C ALA A 164 -5.85 -13.65 16.08
N VAL A 165 -5.45 -14.03 14.87
CA VAL A 165 -4.16 -13.73 14.24
C VAL A 165 -4.34 -13.34 12.77
N ASP A 166 -3.39 -12.60 12.22
CA ASP A 166 -3.34 -12.40 10.76
C ASP A 166 -2.90 -13.69 10.05
N GLY A 167 -3.32 -13.84 8.79
CA GLY A 167 -3.05 -15.06 8.00
C GLY A 167 -3.73 -16.34 8.52
N TRP A 168 -4.72 -16.25 9.43
CA TRP A 168 -5.40 -17.42 10.01
C TRP A 168 -5.96 -18.40 8.95
N ALA A 169 -6.43 -17.89 7.81
CA ALA A 169 -7.01 -18.68 6.73
C ALA A 169 -5.99 -19.57 6.00
N GLU A 170 -4.68 -19.30 6.16
CA GLU A 170 -3.59 -20.10 5.61
C GLU A 170 -3.22 -21.28 6.52
N ARG A 171 -3.75 -21.29 7.75
CA ARG A 171 -3.40 -22.25 8.80
C ARG A 171 -4.58 -23.02 9.35
N SER A 172 -5.81 -22.50 9.20
CA SER A 172 -7.00 -23.05 9.82
C SER A 172 -8.23 -23.01 8.93
N ALA A 173 -9.20 -23.89 9.24
CA ALA A 173 -10.54 -23.94 8.66
C ALA A 173 -11.50 -24.56 9.68
N VAL A 174 -12.82 -24.43 9.50
CA VAL A 174 -13.79 -25.19 10.30
C VAL A 174 -13.83 -26.61 9.74
N ARG A 175 -13.26 -27.58 10.45
CA ARG A 175 -13.08 -28.96 9.95
C ARG A 175 -14.19 -29.87 10.47
N LEU A 176 -14.94 -30.47 9.56
CA LEU A 176 -15.93 -31.51 9.83
C LEU A 176 -15.29 -32.86 9.45
N PRO A 177 -15.13 -33.79 10.41
CA PRO A 177 -14.35 -35.01 10.19
C PRO A 177 -15.07 -35.99 9.26
N GLY A 178 -14.35 -36.69 8.38
CA GLY A 178 -14.95 -37.67 7.48
C GLY A 178 -13.93 -38.37 6.59
N CYS A 179 -14.38 -38.99 5.51
CA CYS A 179 -13.51 -39.66 4.54
C CYS A 179 -13.06 -38.75 3.38
N GLU A 180 -11.92 -39.08 2.76
CA GLU A 180 -11.49 -38.43 1.51
C GLU A 180 -12.43 -38.77 0.33
N PRO A 181 -12.49 -37.94 -0.74
CA PRO A 181 -11.79 -36.66 -0.92
C PRO A 181 -12.33 -35.53 -0.03
N LEU A 182 -11.46 -34.57 0.29
CA LEU A 182 -11.81 -33.38 1.08
C LEU A 182 -12.74 -32.47 0.28
N VAL A 183 -13.82 -31.99 0.91
CA VAL A 183 -14.70 -30.97 0.32
C VAL A 183 -14.45 -29.61 0.97
N LEU A 184 -14.24 -28.56 0.18
CA LEU A 184 -14.15 -27.18 0.64
C LEU A 184 -15.45 -26.43 0.34
N CYS A 185 -15.97 -25.73 1.34
CA CYS A 185 -17.17 -24.90 1.24
C CYS A 185 -16.86 -23.46 1.67
N GLU A 186 -17.58 -22.48 1.11
CA GLU A 186 -17.51 -21.10 1.57
C GLU A 186 -18.05 -20.93 3.00
N GLY A 187 -19.26 -21.45 3.24
CA GLY A 187 -20.03 -21.25 4.47
C GLY A 187 -20.19 -22.50 5.32
N VAL A 188 -20.48 -22.30 6.60
CA VAL A 188 -20.69 -23.38 7.59
C VAL A 188 -21.99 -24.16 7.30
N GLU A 189 -23.04 -23.49 6.82
CA GLU A 189 -24.33 -24.13 6.50
C GLU A 189 -24.18 -25.11 5.32
N THR A 190 -23.53 -24.65 4.25
CA THR A 190 -23.15 -25.47 3.08
C THR A 190 -22.30 -26.66 3.52
N ALA A 191 -21.28 -26.43 4.35
CA ALA A 191 -20.39 -27.47 4.84
C ALA A 191 -21.13 -28.56 5.63
N LEU A 192 -21.99 -28.17 6.57
CA LEU A 192 -22.79 -29.12 7.37
C LEU A 192 -23.79 -29.90 6.50
N SER A 193 -24.37 -29.25 5.49
CA SER A 193 -25.31 -29.89 4.56
C SER A 193 -24.63 -30.96 3.71
N VAL A 194 -23.44 -30.66 3.19
CA VAL A 194 -22.61 -31.62 2.46
C VAL A 194 -22.15 -32.74 3.39
N TRP A 195 -21.66 -32.40 4.58
CA TRP A 195 -21.15 -33.35 5.56
C TRP A 195 -22.21 -34.38 5.97
N GLN A 196 -23.43 -33.93 6.28
CA GLN A 196 -24.56 -34.82 6.57
C GLN A 196 -24.86 -35.77 5.41
N ALA A 197 -24.89 -35.26 4.19
CA ALA A 197 -25.27 -36.04 3.02
C ALA A 197 -24.19 -37.05 2.60
N THR A 198 -22.91 -36.71 2.72
CA THR A 198 -21.82 -37.51 2.13
C THR A 198 -20.95 -38.25 3.15
N GLY A 199 -20.85 -37.76 4.39
CA GLY A 199 -19.89 -38.28 5.38
C GLY A 199 -18.41 -38.04 5.02
N GLN A 200 -18.12 -37.27 3.97
CA GLN A 200 -16.76 -36.89 3.60
C GLN A 200 -16.17 -35.91 4.60
N GLU A 201 -14.85 -35.76 4.62
CA GLU A 201 -14.23 -34.65 5.34
C GLU A 201 -14.62 -33.34 4.64
N VAL A 202 -15.16 -32.37 5.38
CA VAL A 202 -15.63 -31.10 4.82
C VAL A 202 -15.07 -29.93 5.62
N TRP A 203 -14.48 -28.95 4.95
CA TRP A 203 -13.96 -27.75 5.58
C TRP A 203 -14.73 -26.50 5.14
N ALA A 204 -15.24 -25.72 6.09
CA ALA A 204 -15.76 -24.38 5.82
C ALA A 204 -14.62 -23.34 5.93
N CYS A 205 -14.39 -22.59 4.85
CA CYS A 205 -13.34 -21.57 4.76
C CYS A 205 -13.77 -20.19 5.30
N LEU A 206 -15.03 -20.05 5.72
CA LEU A 206 -15.62 -18.82 6.26
C LEU A 206 -15.56 -17.63 5.29
N GLY A 207 -15.74 -17.89 3.99
CA GLY A 207 -15.74 -16.91 2.92
C GLY A 207 -15.02 -17.40 1.66
N ILE A 208 -15.57 -17.08 0.49
CA ILE A 208 -15.02 -17.48 -0.82
C ILE A 208 -13.56 -17.06 -1.02
N SER A 209 -13.16 -15.89 -0.50
CA SER A 209 -11.80 -15.36 -0.61
C SER A 209 -10.75 -16.18 0.14
N ASN A 210 -11.16 -17.06 1.05
CA ASN A 210 -10.27 -17.86 1.87
C ASN A 210 -10.01 -19.26 1.29
N ILE A 211 -10.85 -19.75 0.37
CA ILE A 211 -10.76 -21.11 -0.20
C ILE A 211 -9.37 -21.37 -0.81
N ALA A 212 -8.84 -20.41 -1.57
CA ALA A 212 -7.52 -20.49 -2.22
C ALA A 212 -6.37 -20.77 -1.23
N ARG A 213 -6.52 -20.28 0.01
CA ARG A 213 -5.48 -20.28 1.04
C ARG A 213 -5.63 -21.43 2.02
N ALA A 214 -6.72 -22.19 1.97
CA ALA A 214 -6.99 -23.26 2.92
C ALA A 214 -5.78 -24.21 3.07
N PRO A 215 -5.44 -24.65 4.30
CA PRO A 215 -4.26 -25.45 4.61
C PRO A 215 -4.43 -26.93 4.19
N VAL A 216 -4.87 -27.17 2.96
CA VAL A 216 -5.06 -28.51 2.40
C VAL A 216 -3.71 -29.24 2.30
N PRO A 217 -3.63 -30.52 2.72
CA PRO A 217 -2.45 -31.35 2.53
C PRO A 217 -1.99 -31.43 1.07
N GLU A 218 -0.68 -31.50 0.85
CA GLU A 218 -0.12 -31.62 -0.50
C GLU A 218 -0.63 -32.87 -1.22
N LYS A 219 -0.81 -32.76 -2.56
CA LYS A 219 -1.28 -33.84 -3.44
C LYS A 219 -2.67 -34.41 -3.12
N ALA A 220 -3.44 -33.77 -2.23
CA ALA A 220 -4.82 -34.18 -1.97
C ALA A 220 -5.73 -33.95 -3.19
N THR A 221 -6.80 -34.75 -3.25
CA THR A 221 -7.95 -34.49 -4.12
C THR A 221 -8.98 -33.67 -3.36
N VAL A 222 -9.37 -32.52 -3.92
CA VAL A 222 -10.26 -31.56 -3.30
C VAL A 222 -11.46 -31.28 -4.19
N ILE A 223 -12.65 -31.32 -3.62
CA ILE A 223 -13.88 -30.87 -4.26
C ILE A 223 -14.23 -29.49 -3.70
N ILE A 224 -14.34 -28.46 -4.55
CA ILE A 224 -14.90 -27.17 -4.15
C ILE A 224 -16.41 -27.23 -4.37
N ALA A 225 -17.17 -27.26 -3.29
CA ALA A 225 -18.62 -27.11 -3.32
C ALA A 225 -18.95 -25.61 -3.29
N ARG A 226 -19.13 -25.03 -4.49
CA ARG A 226 -19.45 -23.61 -4.70
C ARG A 226 -20.94 -23.35 -4.54
N ASP A 227 -21.30 -22.08 -4.45
CA ASP A 227 -22.68 -21.64 -4.60
C ASP A 227 -23.08 -21.62 -6.09
N GLY A 228 -24.38 -21.63 -6.36
CA GLY A 228 -24.99 -21.65 -7.69
C GLY A 228 -24.88 -20.31 -8.41
N ASP A 229 -23.70 -19.71 -8.45
CA ASP A 229 -23.50 -18.38 -9.02
C ASP A 229 -23.77 -18.33 -10.54
N ALA A 230 -24.40 -17.26 -11.01
CA ALA A 230 -24.64 -17.03 -12.43
C ALA A 230 -23.31 -17.01 -13.23
N PRO A 231 -23.30 -17.54 -14.48
CA PRO A 231 -22.14 -17.46 -15.35
C PRO A 231 -21.66 -16.01 -15.56
N GLY A 232 -20.35 -15.78 -15.47
CA GLY A 232 -19.70 -14.47 -15.58
C GLY A 232 -19.77 -13.61 -14.31
N SER A 233 -20.35 -14.10 -13.22
CA SER A 233 -20.43 -13.37 -11.96
C SER A 233 -19.06 -13.19 -11.28
N LYS A 234 -18.96 -12.18 -10.40
CA LYS A 234 -17.74 -11.96 -9.59
C LYS A 234 -17.40 -13.19 -8.73
N ALA A 235 -18.42 -13.88 -8.23
CA ALA A 235 -18.27 -15.05 -7.36
C ALA A 235 -17.74 -16.27 -8.12
N GLU A 236 -18.25 -16.55 -9.33
CA GLU A 236 -17.67 -17.57 -10.21
C GLU A 236 -16.19 -17.29 -10.50
N GLY A 237 -15.85 -16.03 -10.81
CA GLY A 237 -14.47 -15.61 -11.01
C GLY A 237 -13.59 -15.76 -9.76
N MET A 238 -14.14 -15.68 -8.54
CA MET A 238 -13.40 -15.95 -7.30
C MET A 238 -13.20 -17.45 -7.08
N ILE A 239 -14.18 -18.31 -7.37
CA ILE A 239 -14.02 -19.78 -7.34
C ILE A 239 -12.96 -20.22 -8.35
N ALA A 240 -13.00 -19.71 -9.59
CA ALA A 240 -12.02 -20.07 -10.61
C ALA A 240 -10.57 -19.71 -10.20
N ARG A 241 -10.38 -18.53 -9.57
CA ARG A 241 -9.08 -18.14 -9.01
C ARG A 241 -8.66 -19.05 -7.84
N ALA A 242 -9.60 -19.40 -6.96
CA ALA A 242 -9.31 -20.29 -5.84
C ALA A 242 -8.93 -21.70 -6.33
N ALA A 243 -9.68 -22.26 -7.28
CA ALA A 243 -9.38 -23.54 -7.92
C ALA A 243 -8.02 -23.52 -8.62
N THR A 244 -7.69 -22.43 -9.32
CA THR A 244 -6.37 -22.26 -9.96
C THR A 244 -5.25 -22.24 -8.92
N ALA A 245 -5.39 -21.48 -7.84
CA ALA A 245 -4.39 -21.42 -6.78
C ALA A 245 -4.16 -22.78 -6.10
N LEU A 246 -5.22 -23.55 -5.87
CA LEU A 246 -5.14 -24.91 -5.34
C LEU A 246 -4.48 -25.88 -6.33
N ALA A 247 -4.80 -25.80 -7.61
CA ALA A 247 -4.18 -26.63 -8.65
C ALA A 247 -2.67 -26.32 -8.81
N LEU A 248 -2.28 -25.03 -8.75
CA LEU A 248 -0.87 -24.62 -8.78
C LEU A 248 -0.07 -25.09 -7.55
N ARG A 249 -0.75 -25.38 -6.42
CA ARG A 249 -0.16 -26.05 -5.25
C ARG A 249 0.00 -27.56 -5.43
N GLY A 250 -0.32 -28.10 -6.61
CA GLY A 250 -0.20 -29.53 -6.94
C GLY A 250 -1.38 -30.39 -6.46
N LEU A 251 -2.53 -29.79 -6.17
CA LEU A 251 -3.76 -30.49 -5.76
C LEU A 251 -4.60 -30.90 -6.97
N THR A 252 -5.29 -32.03 -6.88
CA THR A 252 -6.34 -32.39 -7.86
C THR A 252 -7.62 -31.68 -7.45
N VAL A 253 -8.12 -30.76 -8.28
CA VAL A 253 -9.30 -29.94 -7.94
C VAL A 253 -10.49 -30.36 -8.78
N LEU A 254 -11.64 -30.57 -8.14
CA LEU A 254 -12.96 -30.74 -8.76
C LEU A 254 -13.91 -29.65 -8.27
N ILE A 255 -14.95 -29.35 -9.05
CA ILE A 255 -15.97 -28.36 -8.70
C ILE A 255 -17.34 -29.02 -8.70
N ALA A 256 -18.04 -28.94 -7.57
CA ALA A 256 -19.44 -29.34 -7.45
C ALA A 256 -20.30 -28.08 -7.45
N THR A 257 -21.27 -28.00 -8.36
CA THR A 257 -22.12 -26.82 -8.57
C THR A 257 -23.59 -27.18 -8.32
N PRO A 258 -24.30 -26.47 -7.43
CA PRO A 258 -25.74 -26.61 -7.25
C PRO A 258 -26.51 -25.86 -8.37
N PRO A 259 -27.85 -25.95 -8.44
CA PRO A 259 -28.65 -25.14 -9.35
C PRO A 259 -28.38 -23.63 -9.23
N GLU A 260 -28.60 -22.88 -10.30
CA GLU A 260 -28.36 -21.44 -10.31
C GLU A 260 -29.23 -20.72 -9.27
N GLY A 261 -28.62 -19.86 -8.46
CA GLY A 261 -29.26 -19.12 -7.38
C GLY A 261 -29.38 -19.87 -6.04
N GLU A 262 -28.93 -21.13 -5.97
CA GLU A 262 -29.02 -21.97 -4.76
C GLU A 262 -27.64 -22.26 -4.14
N ASP A 263 -27.60 -22.52 -2.84
CA ASP A 263 -26.47 -23.18 -2.17
C ASP A 263 -26.77 -24.66 -1.87
N PHE A 264 -25.79 -25.42 -1.37
CA PHE A 264 -26.04 -26.84 -1.01
C PHE A 264 -26.98 -27.03 0.19
N ASN A 265 -27.25 -26.00 1.00
CA ASN A 265 -28.29 -26.08 2.02
C ASN A 265 -29.69 -25.92 1.41
N ASP A 266 -29.84 -25.06 0.40
CA ASP A 266 -31.08 -24.95 -0.37
C ASP A 266 -31.37 -26.27 -1.10
N VAL A 267 -30.35 -26.91 -1.68
CA VAL A 267 -30.47 -28.27 -2.26
C VAL A 267 -30.87 -29.30 -1.20
N LEU A 268 -30.34 -29.23 0.02
CA LEU A 268 -30.74 -30.13 1.11
C LEU A 268 -32.23 -29.98 1.44
N LEU A 269 -32.72 -28.74 1.50
CA LEU A 269 -34.11 -28.42 1.85
C LEU A 269 -35.09 -28.75 0.71
N GLY A 270 -34.68 -28.55 -0.54
CA GLY A 270 -35.53 -28.72 -1.72
C GLY A 270 -35.50 -30.13 -2.33
N GLU A 271 -34.30 -30.70 -2.50
CA GLU A 271 -34.08 -31.96 -3.22
C GLU A 271 -33.62 -33.12 -2.31
N GLY A 272 -33.13 -32.82 -1.10
CA GLY A 272 -32.68 -33.81 -0.11
C GLY A 272 -31.24 -34.31 -0.29
N GLU A 273 -30.79 -35.16 0.64
CA GLU A 273 -29.38 -35.61 0.73
C GLU A 273 -28.88 -36.33 -0.52
N GLN A 274 -29.75 -37.07 -1.21
CA GLN A 274 -29.34 -37.83 -2.40
C GLN A 274 -28.93 -36.90 -3.55
N ALA A 275 -29.56 -35.73 -3.70
CA ALA A 275 -29.19 -34.75 -4.70
C ALA A 275 -27.79 -34.19 -4.44
N ILE A 276 -27.48 -33.90 -3.17
CA ILE A 276 -26.12 -33.49 -2.75
C ILE A 276 -25.11 -34.58 -3.05
N ARG A 277 -25.39 -35.84 -2.66
CA ARG A 277 -24.51 -36.99 -2.96
C ARG A 277 -24.21 -37.10 -4.45
N ASN A 278 -25.23 -36.97 -5.30
CA ASN A 278 -25.06 -37.03 -6.76
C ASN A 278 -24.21 -35.89 -7.30
N ARG A 279 -24.37 -34.65 -6.80
CA ARG A 279 -23.60 -33.48 -7.25
C ARG A 279 -22.15 -33.52 -6.79
N ILE A 280 -21.90 -33.99 -5.57
CA ILE A 280 -20.54 -34.16 -5.05
C ILE A 280 -19.82 -35.29 -5.79
N ALA A 281 -20.50 -36.43 -6.01
CA ALA A 281 -19.94 -37.53 -6.79
C ALA A 281 -19.72 -37.18 -8.27
N GLY A 282 -20.58 -36.33 -8.83
CA GLY A 282 -20.50 -35.82 -10.20
C GLY A 282 -19.71 -34.52 -10.35
N ALA A 283 -18.84 -34.17 -9.40
CA ALA A 283 -18.04 -32.95 -9.48
C ALA A 283 -17.12 -32.96 -10.70
N ASP A 284 -17.06 -31.83 -11.41
CA ASP A 284 -16.30 -31.70 -12.66
C ASP A 284 -14.81 -31.46 -12.36
N PRO A 285 -13.87 -32.19 -13.01
CA PRO A 285 -12.45 -31.92 -12.88
C PRO A 285 -12.10 -30.52 -13.37
N PHE A 286 -11.45 -29.73 -12.51
CA PHE A 286 -10.96 -28.41 -12.88
C PHE A 286 -9.62 -28.52 -13.61
N ARG A 287 -9.54 -27.98 -14.82
CA ARG A 287 -8.31 -27.95 -15.63
C ARG A 287 -7.78 -26.51 -15.76
N PRO A 288 -6.60 -26.20 -15.19
CA PRO A 288 -6.00 -24.86 -15.26
C PRO A 288 -5.87 -24.33 -16.69
N ASP A 289 -5.56 -25.21 -17.63
CA ASP A 289 -5.32 -24.90 -19.05
C ASP A 289 -6.58 -24.33 -19.75
N GLN A 290 -7.78 -24.78 -19.35
CA GLN A 290 -9.05 -24.24 -19.83
C GLN A 290 -9.45 -22.96 -19.08
N ALA A 291 -9.06 -22.83 -17.82
CA ALA A 291 -9.24 -21.61 -17.06
C ALA A 291 -8.37 -20.47 -17.59
N GLU A 292 -7.19 -20.74 -18.15
CA GLU A 292 -6.33 -19.75 -18.80
C GLU A 292 -6.94 -19.18 -20.10
N ALA A 293 -7.67 -20.02 -20.84
CA ALA A 293 -8.50 -19.60 -21.99
C ALA A 293 -9.71 -18.75 -21.56
N GLY A 294 -10.30 -19.01 -20.39
CA GLY A 294 -11.33 -18.17 -19.78
C GLY A 294 -10.79 -16.86 -19.16
N ARG A 295 -9.58 -16.88 -18.60
CA ARG A 295 -8.91 -15.74 -17.93
C ARG A 295 -8.61 -14.60 -18.89
N LYS A 296 -8.34 -14.94 -20.16
CA LYS A 296 -8.10 -14.00 -21.27
C LYS A 296 -9.33 -13.72 -22.12
N ARG A 297 -10.51 -14.26 -21.76
CA ARG A 297 -11.74 -13.95 -22.49
C ARG A 297 -12.09 -12.49 -22.26
N LEU A 298 -12.15 -11.76 -23.36
CA LEU A 298 -12.59 -10.37 -23.37
C LEU A 298 -14.07 -10.36 -23.71
N TYR A 299 -14.83 -9.45 -23.12
CA TYR A 299 -16.27 -9.36 -23.34
C TYR A 299 -16.56 -8.54 -24.60
N ILE A 300 -15.90 -7.38 -24.72
CA ILE A 300 -16.11 -6.45 -25.83
C ILE A 300 -14.82 -6.12 -26.58
N GLY A 301 -13.66 -6.57 -26.08
CA GLY A 301 -12.37 -6.40 -26.75
C GLY A 301 -11.86 -4.95 -26.78
N SER A 302 -12.43 -4.08 -25.95
CA SER A 302 -12.06 -2.65 -25.93
C SER A 302 -10.68 -2.42 -25.31
N ASP A 303 -10.04 -1.31 -25.67
CA ASP A 303 -8.73 -0.94 -25.11
C ASP A 303 -8.81 -0.69 -23.59
N VAL A 304 -9.93 -0.13 -23.11
CA VAL A 304 -10.20 0.10 -21.67
C VAL A 304 -10.38 -1.22 -20.92
N GLU A 305 -11.04 -2.21 -21.54
CA GLU A 305 -11.17 -3.55 -20.95
C GLU A 305 -9.80 -4.20 -20.81
N MET A 306 -9.02 -4.23 -21.89
CA MET A 306 -7.67 -4.78 -21.87
C MET A 306 -6.78 -4.03 -20.88
N ALA A 307 -6.90 -2.71 -20.75
CA ALA A 307 -6.14 -1.93 -19.78
C ALA A 307 -6.41 -2.35 -18.32
N LYS A 308 -7.67 -2.64 -17.98
CA LYS A 308 -8.02 -3.16 -16.64
C LYS A 308 -7.38 -4.53 -16.39
N ARG A 309 -7.40 -5.41 -17.38
CA ARG A 309 -6.80 -6.75 -17.30
C ARG A 309 -5.27 -6.67 -17.19
N VAL A 310 -4.64 -5.83 -18.01
CA VAL A 310 -3.19 -5.57 -17.97
C VAL A 310 -2.76 -5.01 -16.61
N ARG A 311 -3.56 -4.11 -16.00
CA ARG A 311 -3.31 -3.63 -14.64
C ARG A 311 -3.34 -4.78 -13.62
N GLU A 312 -4.31 -5.69 -13.74
CA GLU A 312 -4.41 -6.87 -12.88
C GLU A 312 -3.17 -7.77 -13.05
N ASP A 313 -2.77 -8.04 -14.29
CA ASP A 313 -1.57 -8.85 -14.61
C ASP A 313 -0.29 -8.22 -14.05
N LEU A 314 -0.12 -6.90 -14.22
CA LEU A 314 1.02 -6.16 -13.66
C LEU A 314 0.99 -6.19 -12.13
N THR A 315 -0.19 -6.11 -11.52
CA THR A 315 -0.34 -6.14 -10.05
C THR A 315 -0.05 -7.53 -9.48
N GLU A 316 -0.45 -8.58 -10.17
CA GLU A 316 -0.16 -9.97 -9.79
C GLU A 316 1.35 -10.24 -9.86
N ARG A 317 2.04 -9.72 -10.87
CA ARG A 317 3.50 -9.93 -11.07
C ARG A 317 4.38 -9.10 -10.13
N HIS A 318 4.01 -7.84 -9.89
CA HIS A 318 4.90 -6.87 -9.25
C HIS A 318 4.35 -6.31 -7.93
N GLY A 319 3.18 -6.77 -7.48
CA GLY A 319 2.46 -6.16 -6.37
C GLY A 319 1.88 -4.80 -6.76
N ARG A 320 1.75 -3.88 -5.80
CA ARG A 320 1.15 -2.56 -6.08
C ARG A 320 1.94 -1.81 -7.16
N ILE A 321 1.24 -1.42 -8.23
CA ILE A 321 1.74 -0.54 -9.28
C ILE A 321 1.20 0.88 -9.11
N VAL A 322 2.04 1.87 -9.38
CA VAL A 322 1.68 3.29 -9.38
C VAL A 322 2.11 3.91 -10.69
N HIS A 323 1.30 4.78 -11.29
CA HIS A 323 1.71 5.60 -12.42
C HIS A 323 1.88 7.06 -11.97
N ALA A 324 3.11 7.57 -12.03
CA ALA A 324 3.49 8.91 -11.59
C ALA A 324 4.71 9.39 -12.39
N GLU A 325 4.84 10.71 -12.59
CA GLU A 325 5.96 11.31 -13.34
C GLU A 325 6.15 10.74 -14.76
N GLY A 326 5.07 10.27 -15.38
CA GLY A 326 5.07 9.71 -16.74
C GLY A 326 5.58 8.26 -16.87
N GLU A 327 5.78 7.57 -15.74
CA GLU A 327 6.26 6.19 -15.70
C GLU A 327 5.37 5.30 -14.80
N PHE A 328 5.41 3.99 -15.05
CA PHE A 328 4.88 2.99 -14.13
C PHE A 328 5.95 2.56 -13.14
N TRP A 329 5.60 2.46 -11.86
CA TRP A 329 6.51 2.17 -10.76
C TRP A 329 6.08 0.90 -10.03
N ARG A 330 7.06 0.07 -9.67
CA ARG A 330 6.91 -1.07 -8.77
C ARG A 330 7.82 -0.93 -7.55
N TYR A 331 7.45 -1.56 -6.44
CA TYR A 331 8.28 -1.57 -5.24
C TYR A 331 9.22 -2.78 -5.25
N ALA A 332 10.53 -2.54 -5.34
CA ALA A 332 11.58 -3.57 -5.42
C ALA A 332 12.08 -4.05 -4.04
N GLY A 333 11.30 -3.81 -2.98
CA GLY A 333 11.65 -4.21 -1.60
C GLY A 333 12.40 -3.15 -0.80
N SER A 334 13.21 -2.29 -1.43
CA SER A 334 13.90 -1.16 -0.77
C SER A 334 13.49 0.21 -1.29
N HIS A 335 13.10 0.29 -2.57
CA HIS A 335 12.75 1.53 -3.26
C HIS A 335 11.72 1.27 -4.37
N TRP A 336 11.15 2.33 -4.92
CA TRP A 336 10.34 2.30 -6.13
C TRP A 336 11.23 2.43 -7.35
N GLU A 337 11.09 1.50 -8.28
CA GLU A 337 11.79 1.51 -9.57
C GLU A 337 10.79 1.60 -10.72
N ALA A 338 11.17 2.31 -11.78
CA ALA A 338 10.39 2.41 -12.99
C ALA A 338 10.40 1.05 -13.71
N ILE A 339 9.23 0.59 -14.15
CA ILE A 339 9.09 -0.64 -14.93
C ILE A 339 9.52 -0.33 -16.36
N PRO A 340 10.53 -1.03 -16.92
CA PRO A 340 10.99 -0.79 -18.28
C PRO A 340 9.86 -0.93 -19.31
N ALA A 341 9.85 -0.05 -20.31
CA ALA A 341 8.81 -0.02 -21.35
C ALA A 341 8.62 -1.37 -22.06
N HIS A 342 9.69 -2.15 -22.25
CA HIS A 342 9.59 -3.46 -22.88
C HIS A 342 8.87 -4.48 -21.97
N GLU A 343 9.03 -4.42 -20.65
CA GLU A 343 8.32 -5.28 -19.69
C GLU A 343 6.83 -4.93 -19.64
N LEU A 344 6.47 -3.64 -19.70
CA LEU A 344 5.08 -3.18 -19.71
C LEU A 344 4.29 -3.69 -20.93
N ARG A 345 4.95 -3.88 -22.06
CA ARG A 345 4.30 -4.35 -23.30
C ARG A 345 3.95 -5.83 -23.27
N LEU A 346 4.71 -6.66 -22.53
CA LEU A 346 4.53 -8.11 -22.52
C LEU A 346 3.15 -8.56 -22.02
N PRO A 347 2.60 -8.02 -20.91
CA PRO A 347 1.22 -8.32 -20.50
C PRO A 347 0.19 -8.00 -21.59
N VAL A 348 0.33 -6.85 -22.28
CA VAL A 348 -0.59 -6.46 -23.36
C VAL A 348 -0.56 -7.48 -24.49
N HIS A 349 0.63 -7.95 -24.87
CA HIS A 349 0.79 -8.94 -25.94
C HIS A 349 0.06 -10.26 -25.66
N THR A 350 -0.20 -10.60 -24.40
CA THR A 350 -0.90 -11.84 -24.05
C THR A 350 -2.37 -11.85 -24.50
N TYR A 351 -2.93 -10.70 -24.85
CA TYR A 351 -4.29 -10.53 -25.35
C TYR A 351 -4.37 -10.53 -26.88
N ASP A 352 -3.25 -10.65 -27.61
CA ASP A 352 -3.31 -10.82 -29.06
C ASP A 352 -4.02 -12.13 -29.41
N GLY A 353 -4.99 -12.06 -30.32
CA GLY A 353 -5.83 -13.20 -30.69
C GLY A 353 -6.94 -13.56 -29.70
N ALA A 354 -7.06 -12.86 -28.56
CA ALA A 354 -8.13 -13.12 -27.58
C ALA A 354 -9.52 -12.87 -28.17
N SER A 355 -10.46 -13.81 -27.97
CA SER A 355 -11.82 -13.71 -28.49
C SER A 355 -12.73 -12.84 -27.63
N PHE A 356 -13.65 -12.12 -28.28
CA PHE A 356 -14.70 -11.27 -27.67
C PHE A 356 -15.95 -11.21 -28.56
N GLU A 357 -17.06 -10.69 -28.02
CA GLU A 357 -18.30 -10.49 -28.77
C GLU A 357 -18.44 -9.04 -29.23
N THR A 358 -18.78 -8.83 -30.50
CA THR A 358 -19.10 -7.49 -31.03
C THR A 358 -20.43 -6.99 -30.45
N PRO A 359 -20.76 -5.70 -30.56
CA PRO A 359 -22.08 -5.19 -30.16
C PRO A 359 -23.27 -5.90 -30.83
N ALA A 360 -23.04 -6.57 -31.97
CA ALA A 360 -24.04 -7.38 -32.67
C ALA A 360 -24.11 -8.85 -32.18
N GLY A 361 -23.28 -9.23 -31.20
CA GLY A 361 -23.19 -10.60 -30.67
C GLY A 361 -22.34 -11.54 -31.52
N GLU A 362 -21.60 -11.03 -32.51
CA GLU A 362 -20.74 -11.85 -33.37
C GLU A 362 -19.36 -12.08 -32.72
N PRO A 363 -18.76 -13.28 -32.81
CA PRO A 363 -17.44 -13.53 -32.30
C PRO A 363 -16.37 -12.80 -33.13
N SER A 364 -15.43 -12.14 -32.44
CA SER A 364 -14.28 -11.47 -33.03
C SER A 364 -13.03 -11.70 -32.20
N ASN A 365 -11.85 -11.38 -32.75
CA ASN A 365 -10.57 -11.55 -32.06
C ASN A 365 -9.81 -10.23 -31.96
N VAL A 366 -9.11 -10.04 -30.85
CA VAL A 366 -8.18 -8.93 -30.69
C VAL A 366 -7.05 -9.07 -31.69
N LYS A 367 -6.79 -7.97 -32.39
CA LYS A 367 -5.61 -7.78 -33.23
C LYS A 367 -4.83 -6.60 -32.67
N LEU A 368 -3.65 -6.87 -32.15
CA LEU A 368 -2.78 -5.82 -31.63
C LEU A 368 -2.03 -5.13 -32.76
N THR A 369 -1.95 -3.81 -32.64
CA THR A 369 -1.09 -2.94 -33.45
C THR A 369 -0.26 -2.09 -32.49
N GLN A 370 0.80 -1.43 -32.96
CA GLN A 370 1.56 -0.51 -32.11
C GLN A 370 0.66 0.55 -31.47
N THR A 371 -0.26 1.12 -32.24
CA THR A 371 -1.25 2.10 -31.76
C THR A 371 -2.14 1.51 -30.67
N ARG A 372 -2.65 0.28 -30.86
CA ARG A 372 -3.52 -0.37 -29.88
C ARG A 372 -2.79 -0.71 -28.59
N VAL A 373 -1.54 -1.19 -28.68
CA VAL A 373 -0.71 -1.44 -27.49
C VAL A 373 -0.49 -0.14 -26.71
N ASN A 374 -0.17 0.95 -27.41
CA ASN A 374 0.02 2.25 -26.76
C ASN A 374 -1.27 2.80 -26.14
N SER A 375 -2.42 2.61 -26.82
CA SER A 375 -3.75 2.97 -26.31
C SER A 375 -4.06 2.24 -25.00
N VAL A 376 -3.88 0.92 -24.96
CA VAL A 376 -4.06 0.10 -23.75
C VAL A 376 -3.16 0.55 -22.61
N LEU A 377 -1.88 0.82 -22.89
CA LEU A 377 -0.95 1.30 -21.85
C LEU A 377 -1.30 2.69 -21.35
N ASN A 378 -1.79 3.60 -22.21
CA ASN A 378 -2.25 4.92 -21.81
C ASN A 378 -3.49 4.84 -20.89
N GLU A 379 -4.46 3.99 -21.23
CA GLU A 379 -5.62 3.76 -20.36
C GLU A 379 -5.21 3.07 -19.05
N CYS A 380 -4.25 2.14 -19.10
CA CYS A 380 -3.70 1.52 -17.89
C CYS A 380 -2.97 2.54 -17.00
N ALA A 381 -2.28 3.51 -17.60
CA ALA A 381 -1.62 4.60 -16.89
C ALA A 381 -2.65 5.49 -16.17
N ALA A 382 -3.76 5.82 -16.84
CA ALA A 382 -4.87 6.55 -16.23
C ALA A 382 -5.48 5.78 -15.04
N LEU A 383 -5.64 4.45 -15.15
CA LEU A 383 -6.15 3.59 -14.07
C LEU A 383 -5.22 3.45 -12.87
N CYS A 384 -3.93 3.74 -13.04
CA CYS A 384 -2.90 3.65 -12.00
C CYS A 384 -2.40 5.02 -11.53
N ALA A 385 -2.98 6.12 -12.03
CA ALA A 385 -2.45 7.45 -11.84
C ALA A 385 -2.52 7.89 -10.36
N GLU A 386 -1.37 8.19 -9.78
CA GLU A 386 -1.25 8.89 -8.48
C GLU A 386 -0.37 10.14 -8.68
N PRO A 387 -0.96 11.26 -9.13
CA PRO A 387 -0.23 12.52 -9.30
C PRO A 387 0.42 12.95 -7.98
N GLY A 388 1.67 13.41 -8.04
CA GLY A 388 2.41 13.85 -6.86
C GLY A 388 2.75 12.72 -5.86
N PHE A 389 2.71 11.45 -6.29
CA PHE A 389 3.08 10.31 -5.44
C PHE A 389 4.42 10.53 -4.72
N PHE A 390 5.39 11.18 -5.36
CA PHE A 390 6.70 11.43 -4.79
C PHE A 390 6.93 12.85 -4.23
N ASP A 391 5.90 13.69 -4.08
CA ASP A 391 6.08 15.09 -3.66
C ASP A 391 6.31 15.24 -2.14
N ALA A 392 5.64 14.42 -1.32
CA ALA A 392 5.67 14.50 0.15
C ALA A 392 6.51 13.38 0.79
N LEU A 393 7.77 13.25 0.36
CA LEU A 393 8.70 12.25 0.91
C LEU A 393 8.99 12.50 2.40
N PRO A 394 8.90 11.45 3.25
CA PRO A 394 9.43 11.50 4.61
C PRO A 394 10.91 11.91 4.60
N ALA A 395 11.31 12.72 5.58
CA ALA A 395 12.70 13.12 5.76
C ALA A 395 13.54 11.89 6.15
N GLY A 396 14.48 11.50 5.30
CA GLY A 396 15.41 10.42 5.62
C GLY A 396 16.26 9.96 4.45
N ILE A 397 17.27 9.15 4.76
CA ILE A 397 18.23 8.60 3.79
C ILE A 397 17.93 7.11 3.63
N ASN A 398 17.57 6.69 2.43
CA ASN A 398 17.35 5.28 2.12
C ASN A 398 18.68 4.62 1.73
N CYS A 399 19.20 3.72 2.54
CA CYS A 399 20.49 3.07 2.33
C CYS A 399 20.35 1.54 2.47
N THR A 400 21.39 0.78 2.13
CA THR A 400 21.30 -0.69 2.08
C THR A 400 20.97 -1.33 3.43
N SER A 401 21.25 -0.65 4.54
CA SER A 401 20.88 -1.09 5.90
C SER A 401 19.43 -0.81 6.27
N GLY A 402 18.71 0.05 5.54
CA GLY A 402 17.35 0.49 5.87
C GLY A 402 17.13 1.97 5.59
N PHE A 403 16.01 2.50 6.09
CA PHE A 403 15.68 3.91 5.98
C PHE A 403 16.12 4.65 7.24
N LEU A 404 17.06 5.59 7.09
CA LEU A 404 17.55 6.43 8.18
C LEU A 404 16.63 7.63 8.35
N ARG A 405 15.86 7.65 9.44
CA ARG A 405 15.02 8.78 9.84
C ARG A 405 15.76 9.64 10.86
N PHE A 406 15.59 10.95 10.79
CA PHE A 406 16.12 11.88 11.78
C PHE A 406 14.97 12.38 12.66
N ASP A 407 15.16 12.38 13.97
CA ASP A 407 14.21 13.01 14.88
C ASP A 407 14.38 14.54 14.92
N ALA A 408 13.57 15.22 15.73
CA ALA A 408 13.59 16.68 15.85
C ALA A 408 14.94 17.25 16.35
N THR A 409 15.78 16.41 16.97
CA THR A 409 17.13 16.79 17.43
C THR A 409 18.21 16.51 16.39
N GLY A 410 17.85 15.89 15.26
CA GLY A 410 18.79 15.45 14.23
C GLY A 410 19.44 14.10 14.55
N THR A 411 18.95 13.35 15.54
CA THR A 411 19.50 12.02 15.86
C THR A 411 18.96 10.98 14.86
N PRO A 412 19.83 10.17 14.21
CA PRO A 412 19.42 9.17 13.24
C PRO A 412 18.90 7.88 13.88
N HIS A 413 17.81 7.34 13.34
CA HIS A 413 17.19 6.08 13.70
C HIS A 413 17.00 5.23 12.45
N LEU A 414 17.35 3.94 12.54
CA LEU A 414 17.24 3.01 11.41
C LEU A 414 15.88 2.30 11.44
N GLU A 415 15.12 2.46 10.36
CA GLU A 415 13.83 1.81 10.14
C GLU A 415 13.95 0.75 9.03
N PRO A 416 13.19 -0.36 9.07
CA PRO A 416 13.08 -1.27 7.93
C PRO A 416 12.60 -0.54 6.68
N HIS A 417 13.03 -1.00 5.51
CA HIS A 417 12.48 -0.48 4.25
C HIS A 417 10.97 -0.65 4.20
N HIS A 418 10.29 0.39 3.74
CA HIS A 418 8.85 0.34 3.57
C HIS A 418 8.39 1.13 2.34
N ARG A 419 7.41 0.60 1.61
CA ARG A 419 6.86 1.23 0.39
C ARG A 419 6.34 2.65 0.61
N ASN A 420 5.88 2.97 1.82
CA ASN A 420 5.39 4.31 2.17
C ASN A 420 6.51 5.34 2.36
N HIS A 421 7.78 4.94 2.40
CA HIS A 421 8.90 5.89 2.36
C HIS A 421 9.05 6.53 0.97
N ARG A 422 8.49 5.88 -0.07
CA ARG A 422 8.43 6.39 -1.46
C ARG A 422 9.81 6.78 -2.03
N CYS A 423 10.87 6.15 -1.54
CA CYS A 423 12.22 6.38 -2.04
C CYS A 423 12.35 5.85 -3.47
N ARG A 424 12.97 6.61 -4.37
CA ARG A 424 13.31 6.16 -5.74
C ARG A 424 14.65 5.43 -5.82
N HIS A 425 15.46 5.55 -4.77
CA HIS A 425 16.85 5.11 -4.76
C HIS A 425 17.19 4.48 -3.42
N THR A 426 18.15 3.57 -3.44
CA THR A 426 18.79 3.03 -2.23
C THR A 426 20.28 3.26 -2.35
N LEU A 427 20.86 3.98 -1.38
CA LEU A 427 22.29 4.23 -1.32
C LEU A 427 23.02 2.90 -1.02
N PRO A 428 24.18 2.65 -1.68
CA PRO A 428 24.94 1.42 -1.48
C PRO A 428 25.56 1.30 -0.08
N GLY A 429 25.71 2.44 0.63
CA GLY A 429 26.26 2.48 1.98
C GLY A 429 25.42 1.70 3.01
N ARG A 430 26.10 1.22 4.05
CA ARG A 430 25.51 0.64 5.25
C ARG A 430 25.82 1.52 6.44
N TRP A 431 24.82 1.78 7.27
CA TRP A 431 24.96 2.57 8.49
C TRP A 431 24.46 1.76 9.69
N ALA A 432 25.12 1.94 10.82
CA ALA A 432 24.71 1.36 12.10
C ALA A 432 24.67 2.43 13.21
N PRO A 433 23.75 2.31 14.19
CA PRO A 433 23.72 3.19 15.35
C PRO A 433 25.09 3.32 16.01
N GLY A 434 25.50 4.55 16.32
CA GLY A 434 26.80 4.86 16.90
C GLY A 434 27.96 4.96 15.91
N THR A 435 27.72 4.84 14.60
CA THR A 435 28.75 5.13 13.58
C THR A 435 29.21 6.58 13.71
N SER A 436 30.53 6.77 13.89
CA SER A 436 31.16 8.08 13.97
C SER A 436 30.99 8.86 12.67
N GLY A 437 30.66 10.15 12.77
CA GLY A 437 30.67 11.08 11.62
C GLY A 437 32.07 11.48 11.17
N ILE A 438 33.11 11.15 11.95
CA ILE A 438 34.51 11.44 11.62
C ILE A 438 35.08 10.27 10.82
N PRO A 439 35.56 10.49 9.58
CA PRO A 439 36.24 9.47 8.80
C PRO A 439 37.41 8.84 9.59
N PRO A 440 37.57 7.50 9.57
CA PRO A 440 38.64 6.82 10.29
C PRO A 440 40.02 7.38 9.94
N GLU A 441 40.92 7.39 10.92
CA GLU A 441 42.31 7.77 10.69
C GLU A 441 42.96 6.86 9.64
N GLY A 442 43.75 7.44 8.74
CA GLY A 442 44.37 6.71 7.62
C GLY A 442 43.44 6.34 6.46
N SER A 443 42.13 6.57 6.56
CA SER A 443 41.19 6.27 5.45
C SER A 443 41.43 7.18 4.23
N MET A 444 41.14 6.65 3.04
CA MET A 444 41.23 7.41 1.78
C MET A 444 40.30 8.63 1.78
N LEU A 445 39.09 8.49 2.34
CA LEU A 445 38.16 9.60 2.51
C LEU A 445 38.74 10.73 3.36
N ARG A 446 39.34 10.40 4.52
CA ARG A 446 40.00 11.40 5.37
C ARG A 446 41.15 12.07 4.64
N ARG A 447 41.95 11.29 3.90
CA ARG A 447 43.10 11.78 3.14
C ARG A 447 42.68 12.73 2.01
N LEU A 448 41.59 12.41 1.30
CA LEU A 448 41.02 13.28 0.28
C LEU A 448 40.55 14.62 0.88
N LEU A 449 39.68 14.57 1.89
CA LEU A 449 39.10 15.78 2.51
C LEU A 449 40.18 16.70 3.11
N THR A 450 41.07 16.14 3.93
CA THR A 450 42.12 16.93 4.60
C THR A 450 43.24 17.35 3.65
N GLY A 451 43.54 16.55 2.62
CA GLY A 451 44.57 16.84 1.63
C GLY A 451 44.17 17.98 0.67
N SER A 452 42.91 18.01 0.24
CA SER A 452 42.38 19.04 -0.68
C SER A 452 42.42 20.46 -0.10
N PHE A 453 42.23 20.61 1.22
CA PHE A 453 42.21 21.91 1.91
C PHE A 453 43.41 22.12 2.85
N LYS A 454 44.46 21.30 2.72
CA LYS A 454 45.65 21.39 3.58
C LYS A 454 46.26 22.80 3.52
N GLY A 455 46.33 23.46 4.68
CA GLY A 455 46.89 24.80 4.82
C GLY A 455 45.87 25.95 4.71
N ASP A 456 44.61 25.66 4.39
CA ASP A 456 43.56 26.66 4.45
C ASP A 456 43.17 26.97 5.91
N PRO A 457 42.97 28.24 6.28
CA PRO A 457 42.55 28.61 7.64
C PRO A 457 41.15 28.09 7.99
N ASP A 458 40.32 27.83 6.98
CA ASP A 458 38.94 27.33 7.06
C ASP A 458 38.80 25.88 6.59
N ALA A 459 39.88 25.11 6.54
CA ALA A 459 39.90 23.73 6.01
C ALA A 459 38.82 22.81 6.61
N GLN A 460 38.66 22.83 7.94
CA GLN A 460 37.65 22.00 8.61
C GLN A 460 36.23 22.44 8.23
N ALA A 461 35.96 23.75 8.20
CA ALA A 461 34.65 24.28 7.81
C ALA A 461 34.29 23.93 6.36
N LYS A 462 35.27 23.88 5.45
CA LYS A 462 35.06 23.39 4.08
C LYS A 462 34.75 21.89 4.05
N CYS A 463 35.40 21.08 4.87
CA CYS A 463 35.11 19.64 4.99
C CYS A 463 33.69 19.41 5.51
N ASP A 464 33.31 20.11 6.57
CA ASP A 464 31.98 20.02 7.17
C ASP A 464 30.91 20.45 6.16
N LEU A 465 31.14 21.55 5.44
CA LEU A 465 30.24 22.02 4.39
C LEU A 465 30.10 21.01 3.24
N LEU A 466 31.18 20.36 2.80
CA LEU A 466 31.09 19.31 1.78
C LEU A 466 30.28 18.10 2.29
N ALA A 467 30.42 17.74 3.56
CA ALA A 467 29.61 16.70 4.18
C ALA A 467 28.13 17.10 4.22
N GLU A 468 27.80 18.35 4.55
CA GLU A 468 26.43 18.89 4.49
C GLU A 468 25.87 18.85 3.06
N VAL A 469 26.67 19.21 2.06
CA VAL A 469 26.26 19.17 0.64
C VAL A 469 25.95 17.73 0.20
N CYS A 470 26.80 16.77 0.56
CA CYS A 470 26.58 15.36 0.26
C CYS A 470 25.38 14.79 1.04
N GLY A 471 25.21 15.18 2.31
CA GLY A 471 24.06 14.80 3.14
C GLY A 471 22.74 15.35 2.62
N SER A 472 22.73 16.61 2.17
CA SER A 472 21.60 17.27 1.51
C SER A 472 21.18 16.52 0.23
N ALA A 473 22.15 16.08 -0.57
CA ALA A 473 21.90 15.25 -1.74
C ALA A 473 21.31 13.89 -1.34
N ALA A 474 21.91 13.19 -0.38
CA ALA A 474 21.44 11.88 0.10
C ALA A 474 20.01 11.91 0.68
N LEU A 475 19.63 13.04 1.31
CA LEU A 475 18.28 13.29 1.81
C LEU A 475 17.28 13.66 0.70
N GLY A 476 17.75 14.13 -0.47
CA GLY A 476 16.89 14.78 -1.46
C GLY A 476 16.29 16.09 -0.95
N TYR A 477 17.02 16.80 -0.08
CA TYR A 477 16.53 17.99 0.64
C TYR A 477 17.05 19.32 0.10
N ALA A 478 17.91 19.30 -0.93
CA ALA A 478 18.58 20.49 -1.45
C ALA A 478 17.64 21.66 -1.75
N THR A 479 16.49 21.39 -2.36
CA THR A 479 15.49 22.40 -2.72
C THR A 479 14.54 22.78 -1.57
N ARG A 480 14.60 22.04 -0.45
CA ARG A 480 13.80 22.26 0.78
C ARG A 480 14.56 23.02 1.87
N LEU A 481 15.85 23.28 1.67
CA LEU A 481 16.63 24.12 2.57
C LEU A 481 16.01 25.52 2.67
N VAL A 482 16.18 26.18 3.83
CA VAL A 482 15.74 27.59 4.02
C VAL A 482 16.35 28.51 2.95
N GLN A 483 17.57 28.21 2.52
CA GLN A 483 18.23 28.86 1.40
C GLN A 483 18.83 27.81 0.46
N PRO A 484 18.09 27.35 -0.56
CA PRO A 484 18.61 26.40 -1.55
C PRO A 484 19.78 27.00 -2.33
N ARG A 485 20.88 26.26 -2.47
CA ARG A 485 22.10 26.71 -3.13
C ARG A 485 22.68 25.64 -4.05
N ALA A 486 23.09 26.06 -5.24
CA ALA A 486 24.05 25.35 -6.07
C ALA A 486 25.46 25.63 -5.57
N VAL A 487 26.28 24.59 -5.52
CA VAL A 487 27.64 24.63 -5.00
C VAL A 487 28.62 24.59 -6.16
N VAL A 488 29.60 25.48 -6.13
CA VAL A 488 30.67 25.57 -7.12
C VAL A 488 32.00 25.34 -6.41
N LEU A 489 32.63 24.21 -6.70
CA LEU A 489 34.02 23.92 -6.38
C LEU A 489 34.88 24.75 -7.34
N HIS A 490 35.50 25.80 -6.82
CA HIS A 490 36.22 26.78 -7.64
C HIS A 490 37.71 26.76 -7.35
N GLY A 491 38.54 26.56 -8.37
CA GLY A 491 40.00 26.61 -8.21
C GLY A 491 40.66 27.01 -9.52
N LYS A 492 41.48 28.07 -9.49
CA LYS A 492 42.09 28.68 -10.69
C LYS A 492 43.10 27.78 -11.40
N THR A 493 43.69 26.84 -10.66
CA THR A 493 44.70 25.89 -11.16
C THR A 493 44.08 24.50 -11.35
N ALA A 494 44.74 23.67 -12.15
CA ALA A 494 44.46 22.24 -12.20
C ALA A 494 45.03 21.53 -10.95
N GLU A 495 44.73 20.23 -10.82
CA GLU A 495 45.40 19.34 -9.86
C GLU A 495 45.17 19.71 -8.38
N ASN A 496 43.96 20.18 -8.07
CA ASN A 496 43.54 20.58 -6.71
C ASN A 496 42.51 19.65 -6.07
N GLY A 497 42.15 18.55 -6.73
CA GLY A 497 41.22 17.55 -6.18
C GLY A 497 39.73 17.85 -6.37
N LYS A 498 39.36 18.92 -7.11
CA LYS A 498 37.94 19.23 -7.42
C LYS A 498 37.19 18.05 -8.03
N SER A 499 37.76 17.42 -9.06
CA SER A 499 37.14 16.27 -9.73
C SER A 499 37.02 15.06 -8.79
N GLN A 500 38.01 14.83 -7.92
CA GLN A 500 37.95 13.75 -6.93
C GLN A 500 36.84 13.98 -5.89
N ILE A 501 36.57 15.23 -5.48
CA ILE A 501 35.42 15.55 -4.62
C ILE A 501 34.08 15.37 -5.35
N LEU A 502 34.02 15.70 -6.65
CA LEU A 502 32.85 15.39 -7.47
C LEU A 502 32.60 13.88 -7.57
N ASP A 503 33.65 13.11 -7.80
CA ASP A 503 33.58 11.65 -7.90
C ASP A 503 33.17 11.02 -6.56
N LEU A 504 33.66 11.54 -5.43
CA LEU A 504 33.18 11.17 -4.09
C LEU A 504 31.68 11.41 -3.92
N ALA A 505 31.20 12.59 -4.30
CA ALA A 505 29.78 12.91 -4.19
C ALA A 505 28.92 11.99 -5.08
N ARG A 506 29.43 11.62 -6.27
CA ARG A 506 28.80 10.63 -7.15
C ARG A 506 28.83 9.23 -6.53
N GLY A 507 29.96 8.79 -5.99
CA GLY A 507 30.14 7.46 -5.39
C GLY A 507 29.27 7.19 -4.17
N LEU A 508 28.81 8.24 -3.48
CA LEU A 508 27.86 8.13 -2.36
C LEU A 508 26.47 7.61 -2.80
N LEU A 509 26.09 7.88 -4.04
CA LEU A 509 24.74 7.65 -4.56
C LEU A 509 24.74 6.55 -5.64
N PRO A 510 23.62 5.82 -5.83
CA PRO A 510 23.52 4.90 -6.95
C PRO A 510 23.45 5.69 -8.26
N ALA A 511 23.91 5.11 -9.37
CA ALA A 511 23.88 5.75 -10.69
C ALA A 511 22.48 6.25 -11.11
N SER A 512 21.42 5.57 -10.65
CA SER A 512 20.03 5.99 -10.87
C SER A 512 19.70 7.36 -10.27
N ALA A 513 20.39 7.79 -9.21
CA ALA A 513 20.15 9.01 -8.46
C ALA A 513 21.00 10.21 -8.93
N ILE A 514 21.91 10.00 -9.89
CA ILE A 514 22.88 11.00 -10.32
C ILE A 514 22.60 11.41 -11.77
N CYS A 515 22.92 12.66 -12.10
CA CYS A 515 23.06 13.15 -13.46
C CYS A 515 24.24 14.13 -13.60
N CYS A 516 24.60 14.44 -14.84
CA CYS A 516 25.65 15.40 -15.19
C CYS A 516 25.09 16.43 -16.18
N VAL A 517 24.12 17.25 -15.76
CA VAL A 517 23.54 18.33 -16.56
C VAL A 517 24.33 19.62 -16.30
N PRO A 518 25.10 20.14 -17.28
CA PRO A 518 25.84 21.37 -17.11
C PRO A 518 24.89 22.55 -16.86
N ALA A 519 25.28 23.48 -16.00
CA ALA A 519 24.43 24.64 -15.66
C ALA A 519 24.04 25.47 -16.89
N ALA A 520 24.92 25.59 -17.89
CA ALA A 520 24.64 26.28 -19.15
C ALA A 520 23.55 25.59 -20.01
N LYS A 521 23.40 24.27 -19.89
CA LYS A 521 22.41 23.48 -20.64
C LYS A 521 21.08 23.32 -19.92
N MET A 522 20.93 23.81 -18.69
CA MET A 522 19.66 23.75 -17.95
C MET A 522 18.51 24.47 -18.66
N GLY A 523 18.81 25.47 -19.49
CA GLY A 523 17.79 26.17 -20.28
C GLY A 523 17.30 25.40 -21.52
N ASP A 524 17.90 24.25 -21.83
CA ASP A 524 17.45 23.38 -22.92
C ASP A 524 16.48 22.32 -22.37
N GLU A 525 15.24 22.35 -22.88
CA GLU A 525 14.15 21.45 -22.49
C GLU A 525 14.50 19.95 -22.61
N ARG A 526 15.48 19.58 -23.45
CA ARG A 526 15.93 18.19 -23.62
C ARG A 526 16.98 17.77 -22.61
N HIS A 527 17.79 18.71 -22.13
CA HIS A 527 18.87 18.42 -21.17
C HIS A 527 18.36 18.50 -19.73
N VAL A 528 17.43 19.43 -19.46
CA VAL A 528 16.87 19.63 -18.12
C VAL A 528 16.09 18.40 -17.62
N THR A 529 15.50 17.61 -18.52
CA THR A 529 14.83 16.33 -18.19
C THR A 529 15.75 15.32 -17.54
N GLY A 530 17.07 15.44 -17.71
CA GLY A 530 18.06 14.61 -17.01
C GLY A 530 18.02 14.75 -15.48
N LEU A 531 17.41 15.83 -14.95
CA LEU A 531 17.24 16.08 -13.52
C LEU A 531 16.03 15.35 -12.91
N VAL A 532 15.15 14.76 -13.72
CA VAL A 532 13.92 14.10 -13.24
C VAL A 532 14.28 12.98 -12.25
N GLY A 533 13.75 13.09 -11.04
CA GLY A 533 13.95 12.11 -9.97
C GLY A 533 15.36 12.05 -9.39
N LYS A 534 16.32 12.88 -9.84
CA LYS A 534 17.72 12.82 -9.40
C LYS A 534 17.95 13.52 -8.05
N LEU A 535 18.87 12.99 -7.27
CA LEU A 535 19.31 13.53 -5.97
C LEU A 535 20.56 14.40 -6.07
N LEU A 536 21.42 14.14 -7.05
CA LEU A 536 22.65 14.89 -7.29
C LEU A 536 22.81 15.19 -8.77
N ASN A 537 23.03 16.46 -9.08
CA ASN A 537 23.55 16.91 -10.36
C ASN A 537 25.02 17.31 -10.16
N ALA A 538 25.94 16.48 -10.65
CA ALA A 538 27.38 16.66 -10.50
C ALA A 538 28.02 16.80 -11.88
N SER A 539 28.35 18.02 -12.30
CA SER A 539 28.96 18.28 -13.62
C SER A 539 30.37 18.82 -13.49
N ASP A 540 31.29 18.19 -14.20
CA ASP A 540 32.58 18.77 -14.52
C ASP A 540 32.34 19.87 -15.57
N GLU A 541 32.98 21.02 -15.40
CA GLU A 541 33.02 22.14 -16.34
C GLU A 541 31.74 22.99 -16.45
N LEU A 542 31.84 24.23 -15.96
CA LEU A 542 30.99 25.31 -16.43
C LEU A 542 31.49 25.76 -17.79
N SER A 543 30.73 25.46 -18.85
CA SER A 543 30.93 25.97 -20.21
C SER A 543 31.07 27.51 -20.20
N PRO A 544 31.84 28.12 -21.12
CA PRO A 544 31.88 29.58 -21.30
C PRO A 544 30.52 30.17 -21.70
N GLU A 545 29.56 29.34 -22.11
CA GLU A 545 28.19 29.73 -22.41
C GLU A 545 27.48 30.34 -21.17
N ALA A 546 26.83 31.48 -21.36
CA ALA A 546 26.11 32.15 -20.28
C ALA A 546 24.88 31.36 -19.82
N ILE A 547 24.77 31.16 -18.50
CA ILE A 547 23.67 30.42 -17.86
C ILE A 547 22.37 31.22 -17.94
N ALA A 548 21.26 30.53 -18.25
CA ALA A 548 19.92 31.12 -18.18
C ALA A 548 19.47 31.31 -16.72
N SER A 549 19.53 32.56 -16.24
CA SER A 549 19.29 32.90 -14.83
C SER A 549 17.93 32.44 -14.28
N ASN A 550 16.86 32.52 -15.08
CA ASN A 550 15.51 32.14 -14.61
C ASN A 550 15.38 30.63 -14.38
N ILE A 551 15.73 29.81 -15.37
CA ILE A 551 15.65 28.35 -15.24
C ILE A 551 16.62 27.85 -14.17
N PHE A 552 17.83 28.41 -14.09
CA PHE A 552 18.77 28.07 -13.02
C PHE A 552 18.17 28.34 -11.63
N LYS A 553 17.52 29.49 -11.42
CA LYS A 553 16.85 29.81 -10.15
C LYS A 553 15.79 28.76 -9.83
N SER A 554 14.94 28.40 -10.79
CA SER A 554 13.86 27.42 -10.64
C SER A 554 14.39 26.01 -10.36
N VAL A 555 15.47 25.57 -11.01
CA VAL A 555 16.14 24.28 -10.74
C VAL A 555 16.65 24.23 -9.30
N VAL A 556 17.30 25.29 -8.84
CA VAL A 556 17.89 25.35 -7.49
C VAL A 556 16.82 25.44 -6.40
N THR A 557 15.66 26.04 -6.67
CA THR A 557 14.57 26.15 -5.68
C THR A 557 13.47 25.10 -5.81
N GLY A 558 13.55 24.18 -6.77
CA GLY A 558 12.53 23.13 -6.95
C GLY A 558 11.17 23.66 -7.42
N GLU A 559 11.16 24.78 -8.14
CA GLU A 559 9.98 25.26 -8.85
C GLU A 559 9.63 24.29 -10.01
N PRO A 560 8.38 24.25 -10.50
CA PRO A 560 8.02 23.45 -11.66
C PRO A 560 8.82 23.89 -12.89
N ILE A 561 9.33 22.92 -13.64
CA ILE A 561 10.06 23.12 -14.89
C ILE A 561 9.49 22.18 -15.93
N GLU A 562 9.39 22.70 -17.14
CA GLU A 562 8.93 21.94 -18.29
C GLU A 562 10.12 21.39 -19.06
N GLY A 563 10.06 20.11 -19.38
CA GLY A 563 11.04 19.42 -20.20
C GLY A 563 10.36 18.63 -21.32
N ARG A 564 11.15 18.30 -22.34
CA ARG A 564 10.70 17.50 -23.48
C ARG A 564 11.71 16.42 -23.80
N ASP A 565 11.32 15.17 -23.59
CA ASP A 565 12.04 14.03 -24.14
C ASP A 565 11.78 13.94 -25.65
N VAL A 566 12.77 13.49 -26.42
CA VAL A 566 12.77 13.45 -27.89
C VAL A 566 11.60 12.63 -28.44
N TYR A 567 11.10 11.65 -27.67
CA TYR A 567 10.07 10.71 -28.08
C TYR A 567 8.80 10.72 -27.19
N LYS A 568 8.70 11.62 -26.21
CA LYS A 568 7.53 11.71 -25.31
C LYS A 568 6.90 13.11 -25.35
N SER A 569 5.66 13.18 -24.86
CA SER A 569 4.96 14.43 -24.58
C SER A 569 5.73 15.27 -23.55
N ARG A 570 5.40 16.57 -23.49
CA ARG A 570 5.95 17.49 -22.49
C ARG A 570 5.73 16.95 -21.07
N VAL A 571 6.77 16.97 -20.24
CA VAL A 571 6.71 16.56 -18.83
C VAL A 571 7.02 17.78 -17.97
N GLU A 572 6.16 18.03 -16.98
CA GLU A 572 6.42 18.99 -15.92
C GLU A 572 6.95 18.25 -14.70
N PHE A 573 8.03 18.73 -14.10
CA PHE A 573 8.62 18.14 -12.91
C PHE A 573 9.28 19.19 -12.00
N ARG A 574 9.61 18.80 -10.78
CA ARG A 574 10.39 19.62 -9.83
C ARG A 574 11.72 18.95 -9.56
N SER A 575 12.81 19.69 -9.70
CA SER A 575 14.13 19.20 -9.29
C SER A 575 14.21 19.07 -7.77
N VAL A 576 14.80 17.98 -7.29
CA VAL A 576 15.22 17.82 -5.89
C VAL A 576 16.74 17.70 -5.75
N ALA A 577 17.45 17.76 -6.88
CA ALA A 577 18.87 17.49 -6.94
C ALA A 577 19.70 18.59 -6.27
N GLN A 578 20.68 18.19 -5.45
CA GLN A 578 21.77 19.05 -5.07
C GLN A 578 22.61 19.34 -6.33
N ASN A 579 22.82 20.61 -6.64
CA ASN A 579 23.64 21.00 -7.78
C ASN A 579 25.08 21.25 -7.31
N LEU A 580 26.03 20.48 -7.84
CA LEU A 580 27.45 20.54 -7.52
C LEU A 580 28.26 20.64 -8.82
N PHE A 581 29.03 21.71 -8.97
CA PHE A 581 29.78 22.00 -10.18
C PHE A 581 31.26 22.20 -9.86
N ALA A 582 32.14 21.71 -10.72
CA ALA A 582 33.55 22.10 -10.69
C ALA A 582 33.84 23.13 -11.79
N ALA A 583 34.60 24.18 -11.44
CA ALA A 583 34.96 25.21 -12.38
C ALA A 583 36.34 25.84 -12.10
N ASN A 584 37.06 26.15 -13.17
CA ASN A 584 38.30 26.93 -13.11
C ASN A 584 38.04 28.44 -13.26
N GLN A 585 36.94 28.80 -13.93
CA GLN A 585 36.44 30.16 -14.05
C GLN A 585 34.99 30.20 -13.59
N LEU A 586 34.60 31.28 -12.92
CA LEU A 586 33.22 31.43 -12.47
C LEU A 586 32.28 31.57 -13.67
N PRO A 587 31.07 31.00 -13.57
CA PRO A 587 30.12 31.05 -14.67
C PRO A 587 29.62 32.47 -14.91
N SER A 588 29.38 32.80 -16.16
CA SER A 588 28.64 34.00 -16.53
C SER A 588 27.13 33.71 -16.61
N PHE A 589 26.30 34.70 -16.31
CA PHE A 589 24.84 34.58 -16.34
C PHE A 589 24.26 35.55 -17.37
N LYS A 590 23.23 35.11 -18.11
CA LYS A 590 22.48 35.97 -19.04
C LYS A 590 21.81 37.09 -18.22
N GLY A 591 22.19 38.34 -18.51
CA GLY A 591 21.75 39.52 -17.75
C GLY A 591 22.55 39.80 -16.47
N GLY A 592 23.68 39.12 -16.26
CA GLY A 592 24.56 39.31 -15.10
C GLY A 592 24.10 38.53 -13.85
N VAL A 593 24.86 38.66 -12.76
CA VAL A 593 24.59 37.97 -11.49
C VAL A 593 23.74 38.86 -10.59
N ASP A 594 22.41 38.74 -10.71
CA ASP A 594 21.48 39.46 -9.83
C ASP A 594 21.49 38.91 -8.38
N ARG A 595 20.86 39.62 -7.44
CA ARG A 595 20.75 39.20 -6.03
C ARG A 595 20.06 37.84 -5.86
N GLY A 596 19.17 37.47 -6.80
CA GLY A 596 18.47 36.19 -6.80
C GLY A 596 19.40 35.01 -7.10
N VAL A 597 20.29 35.19 -8.07
CA VAL A 597 21.35 34.23 -8.41
C VAL A 597 22.41 34.16 -7.31
N GLN A 598 22.88 35.31 -6.80
CA GLN A 598 23.91 35.35 -5.74
C GLN A 598 23.51 34.56 -4.50
N ARG A 599 22.24 34.65 -4.07
CA ARG A 599 21.72 33.92 -2.90
C ARG A 599 21.63 32.41 -3.10
N ARG A 600 21.65 31.95 -4.35
CA ARG A 600 21.54 30.54 -4.77
C ARG A 600 22.89 29.95 -5.18
N LEU A 601 23.98 30.70 -5.08
CA LEU A 601 25.33 30.20 -5.32
C LEU A 601 26.09 30.09 -3.99
N LEU A 602 26.85 29.01 -3.86
CA LEU A 602 27.82 28.80 -2.80
C LEU A 602 29.15 28.44 -3.44
N LEU A 603 30.22 29.11 -3.04
CA LEU A 603 31.55 28.95 -3.60
C LEU A 603 32.46 28.30 -2.58
N ILE A 604 33.07 27.17 -2.94
CA ILE A 604 34.07 26.49 -2.12
C ILE A 604 35.42 26.65 -2.84
N PRO A 605 36.32 27.52 -2.35
CA PRO A 605 37.59 27.78 -3.01
C PRO A 605 38.62 26.68 -2.74
N PHE A 606 39.22 26.15 -3.79
CA PHE A 606 40.37 25.26 -3.80
C PHE A 606 41.61 26.09 -4.16
N THR A 607 42.40 26.42 -3.14
CA THR A 607 43.54 27.34 -3.19
C THR A 607 44.87 26.63 -3.46
N ARG A 608 44.91 25.32 -3.19
CA ARG A 608 46.11 24.49 -3.22
C ARG A 608 46.21 23.70 -4.52
N THR A 609 47.38 23.72 -5.15
CA THR A 609 47.77 22.69 -6.13
C THR A 609 48.47 21.55 -5.40
N ILE A 610 47.96 20.33 -5.56
CA ILE A 610 48.44 19.14 -4.85
C ILE A 610 49.74 18.64 -5.54
N PRO A 611 50.87 18.52 -4.82
CA PRO A 611 52.12 17.98 -5.36
C PRO A 611 51.98 16.54 -5.85
N LEU A 612 52.77 16.14 -6.85
CA LEU A 612 52.67 14.83 -7.51
C LEU A 612 52.77 13.67 -6.50
N GLU A 613 53.69 13.77 -5.53
CA GLU A 613 53.94 12.79 -4.49
C GLU A 613 52.78 12.62 -3.48
N GLU A 614 51.87 13.59 -3.41
CA GLU A 614 50.68 13.50 -2.57
C GLU A 614 49.44 12.99 -3.33
N ARG A 615 49.49 12.93 -4.67
CA ARG A 615 48.35 12.54 -5.51
C ARG A 615 48.10 11.04 -5.44
N ILE A 616 46.83 10.69 -5.38
CA ILE A 616 46.33 9.33 -5.52
C ILE A 616 45.29 9.39 -6.61
N GLU A 617 45.49 8.62 -7.67
CA GLU A 617 44.53 8.48 -8.76
C GLU A 617 43.29 7.73 -8.26
N ASP A 618 42.11 8.14 -8.75
CA ASP A 618 40.82 7.53 -8.43
C ASP A 618 40.56 7.36 -6.92
N ILE A 619 40.97 8.34 -6.11
CA ILE A 619 40.69 8.37 -4.67
C ILE A 619 39.24 8.77 -4.35
N GLY A 620 38.56 9.40 -5.32
CA GLY A 620 37.19 9.89 -5.25
C GLY A 620 36.15 8.79 -5.00
#